data_AF-A0A218P004-F1
#
_entry.id   AF-A0A218P004-F1
#
_cell.length_a   1.000
_cell.length_b   1.000
_cell.length_c   1.000
_cell.angle_alpha   90.00
_cell.angle_beta   90.00
_cell.angle_gamma   90.00
#
_symmetry.space_group_name_H-M   'P 1'
#
loop_
_entity.id
_entity.type
_entity.pdbx_description
1 polymer ?
#
loop_
_entity_poly.entity_id
_entity_poly.type
_entity_poly.pdbx_seq_one_letter_code
_entity_poly.pdbx_strand_id
1 'polypeptide(L)'
;MKVGELIELVDETIANLKIAIIANSNRTFESPYTSYEFTQRALELQEDLDDLMKVREGLSRLDPEDEAEEHFSKEELERFLKLLELLRNTDAHTY
;
A
#
# COMPACT_ATOMS: atom_id res chain seq x y z
N MET A 1 18.76 -6.15 -0.90
CA MET A 1 17.54 -6.94 -1.17
C MET A 1 17.27 -6.80 -2.64
N LYS A 2 16.78 -7.85 -3.28
CA LYS A 2 16.55 -7.84 -4.72
C LYS A 2 15.37 -6.95 -5.08
N VAL A 3 15.42 -6.33 -6.26
CA VAL A 3 14.27 -5.61 -6.80
C VAL A 3 13.04 -6.52 -6.88
N GLY A 4 13.22 -7.80 -7.23
CA GLY A 4 12.15 -8.80 -7.20
C GLY A 4 11.49 -8.95 -5.82
N GLU A 5 12.28 -9.05 -4.76
CA GLU A 5 11.78 -9.11 -3.37
C GLU A 5 11.04 -7.83 -2.98
N LEU A 6 11.51 -6.66 -3.45
CA LEU A 6 10.83 -5.39 -3.21
C LEU A 6 9.48 -5.33 -3.95
N ILE A 7 9.41 -5.82 -5.19
CA ILE A 7 8.16 -5.91 -5.95
C ILE A 7 7.16 -6.81 -5.21
N GLU A 8 7.59 -7.96 -4.69
CA GLU A 8 6.72 -8.85 -3.92
C GLU A 8 6.13 -8.17 -2.69
N LEU A 9 6.94 -7.40 -1.93
CA LEU A 9 6.44 -6.63 -0.78
C LEU A 9 5.41 -5.56 -1.18
N VAL A 10 5.64 -4.90 -2.32
CA VAL A 10 4.69 -3.91 -2.85
C VAL A 10 3.40 -4.58 -3.28
N ASP A 11 3.48 -5.72 -3.99
CA ASP A 11 2.31 -6.48 -4.44
C ASP A 11 1.49 -7.02 -3.24
N GLU A 12 2.15 -7.50 -2.18
CA GLU A 12 1.49 -7.90 -0.92
C GLU A 12 0.77 -6.71 -0.27
N THR A 13 1.43 -5.55 -0.19
CA THR A 13 0.86 -4.34 0.40
C THR A 13 -0.34 -3.84 -0.41
N ILE A 14 -0.25 -3.86 -1.74
CA ILE A 14 -1.36 -3.54 -2.65
C ILE A 14 -2.57 -4.46 -2.39
N ALA A 15 -2.35 -5.76 -2.22
CA ALA A 15 -3.42 -6.70 -1.93
C ALA A 15 -4.11 -6.38 -0.60
N ASN A 16 -3.33 -6.07 0.45
CA ASN A 16 -3.85 -5.68 1.75
C ASN A 16 -4.67 -4.38 1.71
N LEU A 17 -4.20 -3.35 1.00
CA LEU A 17 -4.95 -2.12 0.82
C LEU A 17 -6.28 -2.34 0.10
N LYS A 18 -6.30 -3.17 -0.95
CA LYS A 18 -7.55 -3.52 -1.65
C LYS A 18 -8.57 -4.18 -0.71
N ILE A 19 -8.11 -5.08 0.17
CA ILE A 19 -8.97 -5.70 1.19
C ILE A 19 -9.50 -4.63 2.15
N ALA A 20 -8.65 -3.73 2.64
CA ALA A 20 -9.04 -2.66 3.55
C ALA A 20 -10.04 -1.67 2.93
N ILE A 21 -9.87 -1.31 1.66
CA ILE A 21 -10.81 -0.43 0.91
C ILE A 21 -12.18 -1.09 0.82
N ILE A 22 -12.24 -2.37 0.46
CA ILE A 22 -13.51 -3.11 0.36
C ILE A 22 -14.17 -3.22 1.73
N ALA A 23 -13.39 -3.51 2.78
CA ALA A 23 -13.90 -3.56 4.15
C ALA A 23 -14.52 -2.23 4.57
N ASN A 24 -13.81 -1.10 4.41
CA ASN A 24 -14.33 0.23 4.76
C ASN A 24 -15.54 0.61 3.91
N SER A 25 -15.51 0.34 2.60
CA SER A 25 -16.62 0.64 1.70
C SER A 25 -17.92 -0.11 2.07
N ASN A 26 -17.80 -1.36 2.55
CA ASN A 26 -18.96 -2.11 3.03
C ASN A 26 -19.52 -1.53 4.35
N ARG A 27 -18.66 -0.98 5.21
CA ARG A 27 -19.05 -0.39 6.50
C ARG A 27 -19.75 0.96 6.36
N THR A 28 -19.60 1.62 5.22
CA THR A 28 -20.39 2.83 4.86
C THR A 28 -21.90 2.61 4.98
N PHE A 29 -22.38 1.36 4.87
CA PHE A 29 -23.79 1.00 4.99
C PHE A 29 -24.23 0.56 6.40
N GLU A 30 -23.31 0.48 7.38
CA GLU A 30 -23.63 0.04 8.75
C GLU A 30 -24.45 1.09 9.53
N SER A 31 -24.11 2.38 9.39
CA SER A 31 -24.80 3.47 10.08
C SER A 31 -24.59 4.82 9.39
N PRO A 32 -25.61 5.69 9.26
CA PRO A 32 -25.47 7.04 8.72
C PRO A 32 -24.47 7.92 9.49
N TYR A 33 -24.27 7.66 10.78
CA TYR A 33 -23.41 8.47 11.65
C TYR A 33 -21.90 8.22 11.41
N THR A 34 -21.53 7.01 11.00
CA THR A 34 -20.13 6.61 10.72
C THR A 34 -19.86 6.45 9.21
N SER A 35 -20.91 6.52 8.38
CA SER A 35 -20.84 6.40 6.92
C SER A 35 -19.83 7.38 6.29
N TYR A 36 -19.78 8.62 6.80
CA TYR A 36 -18.82 9.62 6.34
C TYR A 36 -17.37 9.22 6.65
N GLU A 37 -17.08 8.77 7.86
CA GLU A 37 -15.74 8.36 8.29
C GLU A 37 -15.24 7.18 7.47
N PHE A 38 -16.09 6.17 7.24
CA PHE A 38 -15.73 5.02 6.39
C PHE A 38 -15.54 5.39 4.93
N THR A 39 -16.35 6.31 4.41
CA THR A 39 -16.19 6.81 3.03
C THR A 39 -14.89 7.58 2.88
N GLN A 40 -14.59 8.50 3.81
CA GLN A 40 -13.35 9.24 3.81
C GLN A 40 -12.15 8.28 3.89
N ARG A 41 -12.22 7.29 4.78
CA ARG A 41 -11.14 6.31 4.92
C ARG A 41 -10.92 5.47 3.67
N ALA A 42 -12.00 5.03 3.02
CA ALA A 42 -11.90 4.30 1.75
C ALA A 42 -11.25 5.14 0.65
N LEU A 43 -11.52 6.46 0.61
CA LEU A 43 -10.88 7.37 -0.33
C LEU A 43 -9.38 7.56 -0.04
N GLU A 44 -8.99 7.77 1.22
CA GLU A 44 -7.58 7.87 1.62
C GLU A 44 -6.79 6.61 1.21
N LEU A 45 -7.35 5.42 1.49
CA LEU A 45 -6.72 4.16 1.12
C LEU A 45 -6.65 3.96 -0.41
N GLN A 46 -7.61 4.50 -1.16
CA GLN A 46 -7.58 4.47 -2.62
C GLN A 46 -6.46 5.34 -3.18
N GLU A 47 -6.21 6.52 -2.60
CA GLU A 47 -5.07 7.38 -2.97
C GLU A 47 -3.73 6.67 -2.71
N ASP A 48 -3.57 6.05 -1.53
CA ASP A 48 -2.38 5.27 -1.18
C ASP A 48 -2.16 4.09 -2.14
N LEU A 49 -3.25 3.41 -2.53
CA LEU A 49 -3.22 2.31 -3.49
C LEU A 49 -2.76 2.78 -4.88
N ASP A 50 -3.30 3.90 -5.37
CA ASP A 50 -2.96 4.44 -6.68
C ASP A 50 -1.48 4.84 -6.75
N ASP A 51 -0.94 5.39 -5.65
CA ASP A 51 0.48 5.71 -5.56
C ASP A 51 1.36 4.46 -5.51
N LEU A 52 0.99 3.44 -4.73
CA LEU A 52 1.72 2.15 -4.76
C LEU A 52 1.67 1.48 -6.13
N MET A 53 0.56 1.59 -6.86
CA MET A 53 0.47 1.05 -8.22
C MET A 53 1.46 1.73 -9.18
N LYS A 54 1.67 3.05 -9.06
CA LYS A 54 2.71 3.77 -9.83
C LYS A 54 4.11 3.30 -9.45
N VAL A 55 4.38 3.11 -8.16
CA VAL A 55 5.68 2.60 -7.69
C VAL A 55 5.93 1.19 -8.22
N ARG A 56 4.93 0.31 -8.14
CA ARG A 56 4.98 -1.05 -8.69
C ARG A 56 5.28 -1.04 -10.19
N GLU A 57 4.63 -0.16 -10.95
CA GLU A 57 4.91 0.01 -12.37
C GLU A 57 6.36 0.47 -12.61
N GLY A 58 6.85 1.43 -11.82
CA GLY A 58 8.24 1.87 -11.86
C GLY A 58 9.24 0.75 -11.61
N LEU A 59 9.04 -0.02 -10.54
CA LEU A 59 9.89 -1.17 -10.20
C LEU A 59 9.87 -2.26 -11.27
N SER A 60 8.73 -2.48 -11.93
CA SER A 60 8.62 -3.50 -12.99
C SER A 60 9.46 -3.23 -14.24
N ARG A 61 10.03 -2.02 -14.37
CA ARG A 61 10.94 -1.64 -15.46
C ARG A 61 12.41 -1.93 -15.13
N LEU A 62 12.72 -2.27 -13.88
CA LEU A 62 14.05 -2.62 -13.42
C LEU A 62 14.28 -4.13 -13.55
N ASP A 63 15.54 -4.57 -13.52
CA ASP A 63 15.87 -5.99 -13.50
C ASP A 63 15.55 -6.57 -12.11
N PRO A 64 14.71 -7.62 -11.99
CA PRO A 64 14.40 -8.24 -10.70
C PRO A 64 15.60 -8.76 -9.94
N GLU A 65 16.70 -9.12 -10.63
CA GLU A 65 17.92 -9.65 -10.04
C GLU A 65 18.89 -8.56 -9.55
N ASP A 66 18.63 -7.29 -9.88
CA ASP A 66 19.42 -6.17 -9.39
C ASP A 66 19.22 -5.98 -7.88
N GLU A 67 20.25 -5.47 -7.20
CA GLU A 67 20.07 -4.98 -5.84
C GLU A 67 19.29 -3.67 -5.85
N ALA A 68 18.28 -3.54 -4.99
CA ALA A 68 17.52 -2.30 -4.87
C ALA A 68 18.41 -1.09 -4.51
N GLU A 69 19.51 -1.31 -3.80
CA GLU A 69 20.49 -0.27 -3.44
C GLU A 69 21.26 0.30 -4.64
N GLU A 70 21.22 -0.35 -5.80
CA GLU A 70 21.81 0.17 -7.04
C GLU A 70 20.90 1.22 -7.70
N HIS A 71 19.60 1.18 -7.40
CA HIS A 71 18.58 2.06 -7.99
C HIS A 71 18.05 3.13 -7.01
N PHE A 72 18.12 2.85 -5.71
CA PHE A 72 17.62 3.72 -4.65
C PHE A 72 18.71 3.99 -3.62
N SER A 73 18.74 5.20 -3.06
CA SER A 73 19.60 5.42 -1.90
C SER A 73 19.10 4.60 -0.71
N LYS A 74 20.03 4.22 0.19
CA LYS A 74 19.69 3.45 1.39
C LYS A 74 18.61 4.12 2.24
N GLU A 75 18.68 5.44 2.40
CA GLU A 75 17.68 6.19 3.17
C GLU A 75 16.29 6.17 2.51
N GLU A 76 16.23 6.26 1.18
CA GLU A 76 14.97 6.15 0.43
C GLU A 76 14.37 4.76 0.56
N LEU A 77 15.20 3.72 0.42
CA LEU A 77 14.75 2.33 0.54
C LEU A 77 14.24 2.03 1.95
N GLU A 78 14.95 2.45 3.00
CA GLU A 78 14.51 2.28 4.39
C GLU A 78 13.19 3.00 4.67
N ARG A 79 13.03 4.24 4.19
CA ARG A 79 11.77 4.99 4.34
C ARG A 79 10.63 4.30 3.61
N PHE A 80 10.89 3.79 2.41
CA PHE A 80 9.87 3.12 1.61
C PHE A 80 9.43 1.80 2.27
N LEU A 81 10.37 0.99 2.74
CA LEU A 81 10.05 -0.25 3.48
C LEU A 81 9.22 0.05 4.75
N LYS A 82 9.55 1.12 5.47
CA LYS A 82 8.77 1.56 6.62
C LYS A 82 7.36 2.01 6.24
N LEU A 83 7.19 2.68 5.11
CA LEU A 83 5.86 3.03 4.58
C LEU A 83 5.05 1.76 4.28
N LEU A 84 5.63 0.79 3.58
CA LEU A 84 4.95 -0.48 3.27
C LEU A 84 4.53 -1.22 4.54
N GLU A 85 5.38 -1.23 5.57
CA GLU A 85 5.04 -1.82 6.86
C GLU A 85 3.84 -1.11 7.53
N LEU A 86 3.81 0.22 7.51
CA LEU A 86 2.68 1.00 8.05
C LEU A 86 1.38 0.73 7.29
N LEU A 87 1.44 0.67 5.96
CA LEU A 87 0.28 0.40 5.11
C LEU A 87 -0.24 -1.03 5.30
N ARG A 88 0.65 -2.02 5.48
CA ARG A 88 0.27 -3.40 5.80
C ARG A 88 -0.43 -3.52 7.16
N ASN A 89 0.01 -2.73 8.13
CA ASN A 89 -0.59 -2.68 9.47
C ASN A 89 -1.80 -1.74 9.55
N THR A 90 -2.25 -1.17 8.43
CA THR A 90 -3.46 -0.36 8.39
C THR A 90 -4.66 -1.30 8.44
N ASP A 91 -4.96 -1.76 9.64
CA ASP A 91 -5.99 -2.74 9.94
C ASP A 91 -7.34 -2.37 9.32
N ALA A 92 -7.96 -3.33 8.64
CA ALA A 92 -9.32 -3.27 8.12
C ALA A 92 -10.40 -3.22 9.24
N HIS A 93 -9.98 -3.26 10.52
CA HIS A 93 -10.85 -3.52 11.67
C HIS A 93 -10.68 -2.55 12.84
N THR A 94 -9.86 -1.50 12.73
CA THR A 94 -9.72 -0.55 13.83
C THR A 94 -10.84 0.49 13.74
N TYR A 95 -11.72 0.42 14.76
CA TYR A 95 -12.94 1.18 15.10
C TYR A 95 -14.22 0.67 14.48
#